data_AF-A0A1M7KLQ8-F1
#
_entry.id   AF-A0A1M7KLQ8-F1
#
_cell.length_a   1.000
_cell.length_b   1.000
_cell.length_c   1.000
_cell.angle_alpha   90.00
_cell.angle_beta   90.00
_cell.angle_gamma   90.00
#
_symmetry.space_group_name_H-M   'P 1'
#
loop_
_entity.id
_entity.type
_entity.pdbx_description
1 polymer ?
#
loop_
_entity_poly.entity_id
_entity_poly.type
_entity_poly.pdbx_seq_one_letter_code
_entity_poly.pdbx_strand_id
1 'polypeptide(L)'
;MLKKLRDYEQSLQKRLEEGTPVSDAELLSVRTRIAFFQHERLAHEFVMILFALLSVGGVFFFVAFPEIPIFCLDVLFFALLVPYIKHYYGLENGVQRLYDLYAELENL
;
A
#
# COMPACT_ATOMS: atom_id res chain seq x y z
N MET A 1 -3.87 6.86 5.24
CA MET A 1 -2.52 7.19 4.73
C MET A 1 -2.52 7.65 3.27
N LEU A 2 -3.38 7.10 2.41
CA LEU A 2 -3.57 7.58 1.02
C LEU A 2 -3.70 9.11 0.86
N LYS A 3 -4.42 9.79 1.77
CA LYS A 3 -4.51 11.26 1.74
C LYS A 3 -3.14 11.91 1.95
N LYS A 4 -2.37 11.48 2.97
CA LYS A 4 -1.02 11.99 3.23
C LYS A 4 -0.07 11.75 2.06
N LEU A 5 -0.22 10.61 1.38
CA LEU A 5 0.54 10.29 0.17
C LEU A 5 0.22 11.29 -0.93
N ARG A 6 -1.07 11.51 -1.22
CA ARG A 6 -1.51 12.48 -2.24
C ARG A 6 -1.08 13.91 -1.93
N ASP A 7 -1.23 14.34 -0.68
CA ASP A 7 -0.82 15.67 -0.26
C ASP A 7 0.71 15.85 -0.44
N TYR A 8 1.48 14.78 -0.19
CA TYR A 8 2.92 14.78 -0.38
C TYR A 8 3.32 14.78 -1.87
N GLU A 9 2.67 13.95 -2.68
CA GLU A 9 2.82 13.92 -4.14
C GLU A 9 2.61 15.32 -4.74
N GLN A 10 1.53 16.02 -4.36
CA GLN A 10 1.26 17.38 -4.78
C GLN A 10 2.33 18.38 -4.33
N SER A 11 2.90 18.20 -3.13
CA SER A 11 3.97 19.07 -2.66
C SER A 11 5.27 18.90 -3.45
N LEU A 12 5.58 17.68 -3.89
CA LEU A 12 6.76 17.40 -4.72
C LEU A 12 6.56 17.90 -6.15
N GLN A 13 5.36 17.75 -6.71
CA GLN A 13 5.02 18.30 -8.03
C GLN A 13 5.24 19.82 -8.06
N LYS A 14 4.76 20.55 -7.05
CA LYS A 14 5.00 22.00 -6.97
C LYS A 14 6.48 22.37 -6.91
N ARG A 15 7.27 21.62 -6.14
CA ARG A 15 8.74 21.85 -6.08
C ARG A 15 9.41 21.61 -7.43
N LEU A 16 8.96 20.58 -8.16
CA LEU A 16 9.46 20.28 -9.49
C LEU A 16 9.15 21.43 -10.47
N GLU A 17 7.93 21.97 -10.41
CA GLU A 17 7.49 23.12 -11.23
C GLU A 17 8.30 24.40 -10.92
N GLU A 18 8.74 24.59 -9.67
CA GLU A 18 9.60 25.72 -9.27
C GLU A 18 11.01 25.62 -9.89
N GLY A 19 11.43 24.45 -10.37
CA GLY A 19 12.69 24.25 -11.10
C GLY A 19 13.95 24.58 -10.28
N THR A 20 13.85 24.57 -8.96
CA THR A 20 14.99 24.88 -8.08
C THR A 20 15.83 23.62 -7.84
N PRO A 21 17.17 23.72 -7.89
CA PRO A 21 18.04 22.60 -7.59
C PRO A 21 17.75 22.05 -6.18
N VAL A 22 17.52 20.74 -6.10
CA VAL A 22 17.21 20.06 -4.84
C VAL A 22 18.51 19.66 -4.16
N SER A 23 18.65 19.95 -2.86
CA SER A 23 19.83 19.51 -2.11
C SER A 23 19.79 18.01 -1.82
N ASP A 24 20.96 17.36 -1.73
CA ASP A 24 21.10 15.95 -1.31
C ASP A 24 20.35 15.63 0.00
N ALA A 25 20.33 16.57 0.95
CA ALA A 25 19.61 16.41 2.21
C ALA A 25 18.08 16.34 2.01
N GLU A 26 17.57 17.07 1.03
CA GLU A 26 16.16 17.06 0.68
C GLU A 26 15.80 15.79 -0.09
N LEU A 27 16.62 15.37 -1.06
CA LEU A 27 16.44 14.08 -1.75
C LEU A 27 16.43 12.91 -0.76
N LEU A 28 17.33 12.92 0.22
CA LEU A 28 17.34 11.93 1.30
C LEU A 28 16.03 11.94 2.11
N SER A 29 15.49 13.13 2.39
CA SER A 29 14.21 13.26 3.08
C SER A 29 13.05 12.68 2.26
N VAL A 30 13.05 12.87 0.93
CA VAL A 30 12.06 12.31 0.01
C VAL A 30 12.14 10.79 0.00
N ARG A 31 13.35 10.25 -0.16
CA ARG A 31 13.58 8.80 -0.14
C ARG A 31 13.13 8.17 1.17
N THR A 32 13.43 8.82 2.29
CA THR A 32 12.99 8.37 3.62
C THR A 32 11.46 8.36 3.72
N ARG A 33 10.79 9.38 3.17
CA ARG A 33 9.33 9.45 3.14
C ARG A 33 8.72 8.34 2.28
N ILE A 34 9.30 8.07 1.11
CA ILE A 34 8.90 6.96 0.25
C ILE A 34 9.03 5.64 1.00
N ALA A 35 10.14 5.41 1.70
CA ALA A 35 10.35 4.20 2.50
C ALA A 35 9.28 3.99 3.58
N PHE A 36 8.81 5.05 4.25
CA PHE A 36 7.69 4.93 5.19
C PHE A 36 6.40 4.44 4.54
N PHE A 37 6.07 4.92 3.33
CA PHE A 37 4.91 4.43 2.58
C PHE A 37 5.10 2.99 2.11
N GLN A 38 6.32 2.58 1.76
CA GLN A 38 6.64 1.19 1.45
C GLN A 38 6.46 0.26 2.64
N HIS A 39 6.89 0.67 3.83
CA HIS A 39 6.71 -0.12 5.05
C HIS A 39 5.23 -0.40 5.32
N GLU A 40 4.35 0.59 5.14
CA GLU A 40 2.91 0.40 5.32
C GLU A 40 2.30 -0.52 4.26
N ARG A 41 2.78 -0.44 3.02
CA ARG A 41 2.39 -1.36 1.96
C ARG A 41 2.76 -2.82 2.32
N LEU A 42 3.98 -3.05 2.79
CA LEU A 42 4.44 -4.37 3.22
C LEU A 42 3.60 -4.91 4.39
N ALA A 43 3.26 -4.07 5.36
CA ALA A 43 2.37 -4.46 6.45
C ALA A 43 0.99 -4.90 5.94
N HIS A 44 0.40 -4.18 4.98
CA HIS A 44 -0.84 -4.59 4.33
C HIS A 44 -0.68 -5.92 3.59
N GLU A 45 0.44 -6.14 2.91
CA GLU A 45 0.72 -7.38 2.20
C GLU A 45 0.76 -8.59 3.15
N PHE A 46 1.44 -8.47 4.30
CA PHE A 46 1.47 -9.52 5.31
C PHE A 46 0.07 -9.86 5.84
N VAL A 47 -0.73 -8.83 6.14
CA VAL A 47 -2.11 -9.04 6.61
C VAL A 47 -2.96 -9.69 5.52
N MET A 48 -2.83 -9.27 4.26
CA MET A 48 -3.55 -9.89 3.13
C MET A 48 -3.16 -11.34 2.91
N ILE A 49 -1.86 -11.67 2.94
CA ILE A 49 -1.39 -13.06 2.80
C ILE A 49 -1.95 -13.91 3.93
N LEU A 50 -1.94 -13.40 5.17
CA LEU A 50 -2.54 -14.10 6.31
C LEU A 50 -4.04 -14.38 6.07
N PHE A 51 -4.83 -13.38 5.68
CA PHE A 51 -6.26 -13.58 5.40
C PHE A 51 -6.51 -14.50 4.21
N ALA A 52 -5.66 -14.46 3.18
CA ALA A 52 -5.74 -15.37 2.04
C ALA A 52 -5.49 -16.82 2.47
N LEU A 53 -4.46 -17.06 3.28
CA LEU A 53 -4.16 -18.39 3.83
C LEU A 53 -5.28 -18.88 4.76
N LEU A 54 -5.81 -18.02 5.63
CA LEU A 54 -6.95 -18.35 6.49
C LEU A 54 -8.21 -18.66 5.69
N SER A 55 -8.46 -17.93 4.59
CA SER A 55 -9.61 -18.20 3.71
C SER A 55 -9.47 -19.55 3.01
N VAL A 56 -8.29 -19.88 2.47
CA VAL A 56 -8.04 -21.18 1.84
C VAL A 56 -8.15 -22.32 2.86
N GLY A 57 -7.54 -22.15 4.04
CA GLY A 57 -7.63 -23.13 5.13
C GLY A 57 -9.07 -23.31 5.64
N GLY A 58 -9.81 -22.21 5.75
CA GLY A 58 -11.21 -22.21 6.15
C GLY A 58 -12.11 -22.93 5.15
N VAL A 59 -11.88 -22.76 3.84
CA VAL A 59 -12.59 -23.53 2.80
C VAL A 59 -12.35 -25.03 2.95
N PHE A 60 -11.10 -25.46 3.16
CA PHE A 60 -10.81 -26.87 3.42
C PHE A 60 -11.48 -27.38 4.71
N PHE A 61 -11.51 -26.55 5.75
CA PHE A 61 -12.16 -26.87 7.01
C PHE A 61 -13.67 -27.00 6.86
N PHE A 62 -14.32 -26.13 6.08
CA PHE A 62 -15.75 -26.19 5.76
C PHE A 62 -16.10 -27.45 4.97
N VAL A 63 -15.25 -27.86 4.01
CA VAL A 63 -15.45 -29.11 3.27
C VAL A 63 -15.41 -30.34 4.19
N ALA A 64 -14.53 -30.33 5.19
CA ALA A 64 -14.46 -31.40 6.18
C ALA A 64 -15.60 -31.35 7.21
N PHE A 65 -16.02 -30.15 7.60
CA PHE A 65 -17.05 -29.87 8.62
C PHE A 65 -18.01 -28.80 8.10
N PRO A 66 -19.12 -29.19 7.44
CA PRO A 66 -20.01 -28.27 6.75
C PRO A 66 -20.99 -27.56 7.72
N GLU A 67 -20.43 -26.82 8.68
CA GLU A 67 -21.20 -26.09 9.69
C GLU A 67 -21.41 -24.63 9.29
N ILE A 68 -22.61 -24.10 9.54
CA ILE A 68 -22.99 -22.71 9.20
C ILE A 68 -22.01 -21.68 9.81
N PRO A 69 -21.55 -21.80 11.07
CA PRO A 69 -20.59 -20.86 11.63
C PRO A 69 -19.26 -20.80 10.88
N ILE A 70 -18.78 -21.93 10.34
CA ILE A 70 -17.53 -21.99 9.57
C ILE A 70 -17.72 -21.27 8.24
N PHE A 71 -18.84 -21.51 7.55
CA PHE A 71 -19.18 -20.79 6.34
C PHE A 71 -19.23 -19.26 6.55
N CYS A 72 -19.87 -18.80 7.63
CA CYS A 72 -19.93 -17.38 7.96
C CYS A 72 -18.54 -16.78 8.21
N LEU A 73 -17.64 -17.55 8.84
CA LEU A 73 -16.26 -17.12 9.09
C LEU A 73 -15.46 -16.98 7.78
N ASP A 74 -15.60 -17.93 6.85
CA ASP A 74 -14.98 -17.84 5.52
C ASP A 74 -15.47 -16.62 4.75
N VAL A 75 -16.79 -16.41 4.71
CA VAL A 75 -17.39 -15.23 4.08
C VAL A 75 -16.82 -13.94 4.68
N LEU A 76 -16.62 -13.90 6.00
CA LEU A 76 -16.00 -12.75 6.66
C LEU A 76 -14.55 -12.55 6.20
N PHE A 77 -13.74 -13.59 6.09
CA PHE A 77 -12.37 -13.47 5.58
C PHE A 77 -12.32 -12.98 4.14
N PHE A 78 -13.19 -13.50 3.26
CA PHE A 78 -13.31 -13.00 1.88
C PHE A 78 -13.79 -11.55 1.82
N ALA A 79 -14.76 -11.18 2.65
CA ALA A 79 -15.25 -9.81 2.72
C ALA A 79 -14.15 -8.83 3.18
N LEU A 80 -13.27 -9.26 4.10
CA LEU A 80 -12.13 -8.47 4.56
C LEU A 80 -11.01 -8.37 3.52
N LEU A 81 -10.80 -9.37 2.67
CA LEU A 81 -9.79 -9.30 1.61
C LEU A 81 -10.05 -8.15 0.62
N VAL A 82 -11.31 -7.91 0.25
CA VAL A 82 -11.69 -6.88 -0.73
C VAL A 82 -11.18 -5.46 -0.35
N PRO A 83 -11.51 -4.89 0.83
CA PRO A 83 -11.03 -3.57 1.20
C PRO A 83 -9.51 -3.52 1.38
N TYR A 84 -8.88 -4.61 1.84
CA TYR A 84 -7.43 -4.67 2.00
C TYR A 84 -6.70 -4.64 0.65
N ILE A 85 -7.17 -5.42 -0.33
CA ILE A 85 -6.63 -5.41 -1.70
C ILE A 85 -6.78 -4.01 -2.31
N LYS A 86 -7.96 -3.39 -2.18
CA LYS A 86 -8.20 -2.03 -2.67
C LYS A 86 -7.25 -1.02 -2.03
N HIS A 87 -7.03 -1.12 -0.71
CA HIS A 87 -6.13 -0.23 0.00
C HIS A 87 -4.68 -0.38 -0.48
N TYR A 88 -4.23 -1.62 -0.64
CA TYR A 88 -2.89 -1.95 -1.14
C TYR A 88 -2.61 -1.30 -2.50
N TYR A 89 -3.49 -1.50 -3.48
CA TYR A 89 -3.32 -0.90 -4.82
C TYR A 89 -3.29 0.62 -4.80
N GLY A 90 -4.07 1.25 -3.90
CA GLY A 90 -4.03 2.70 -3.72
C GLY A 90 -2.65 3.18 -3.25
N LEU A 91 -2.01 2.46 -2.32
CA LEU A 91 -0.66 2.79 -1.85
C LEU A 91 0.39 2.49 -2.92
N GLU A 92 0.30 1.34 -3.58
CA GLU A 92 1.25 0.91 -4.61
C GLU A 92 1.35 1.95 -5.73
N ASN A 93 0.23 2.31 -6.34
CA ASN A 93 0.19 3.28 -7.41
C ASN A 93 0.71 4.66 -6.94
N GLY A 94 0.46 5.01 -5.68
CA GLY A 94 0.95 6.25 -5.09
C GLY A 94 2.46 6.27 -4.91
N VAL A 95 3.03 5.18 -4.39
CA VAL A 95 4.47 5.02 -4.21
C VAL A 95 5.20 5.02 -5.55
N GLN A 96 4.63 4.39 -6.59
CA GLN A 96 5.19 4.42 -7.95
C GLN A 96 5.30 5.85 -8.49
N ARG A 97 4.23 6.66 -8.38
CA ARG A 97 4.30 8.08 -8.80
C ARG A 97 5.33 8.88 -8.00
N LEU A 98 5.53 8.59 -6.73
CA LEU A 98 6.58 9.23 -5.92
C LEU A 98 7.98 8.85 -6.39
N TYR A 99 8.19 7.64 -6.93
CA TYR A 99 9.47 7.25 -7.52
C TYR A 99 9.77 8.03 -8.80
N ASP A 100 8.78 8.20 -9.66
CA ASP A 100 8.92 8.99 -10.88
C ASP A 100 9.27 10.44 -10.54
N LEU A 101 8.53 11.04 -9.60
CA LEU A 101 8.82 12.40 -9.11
C LEU A 101 10.21 12.52 -8.45
N TYR A 102 10.64 11.50 -7.71
CA TYR A 102 11.99 11.49 -7.14
C TYR A 102 13.06 11.51 -8.24
N ALA A 103 12.88 10.68 -9.27
CA ALA A 103 13.82 10.63 -10.40
C ALA A 103 13.86 11.96 -11.16
N GLU A 104 12.71 12.61 -11.36
CA GLU A 104 12.66 13.94 -11.99
C GLU A 104 13.37 15.00 -11.13
N LEU A 105 13.19 14.99 -9.80
CA LEU A 105 13.86 15.91 -8.88
C LEU A 105 15.38 15.69 -8.79
N GLU A 106 15.84 14.44 -8.96
CA GLU A 106 17.27 14.10 -8.96
C GLU A 106 17.98 14.56 -10.25
N ASN A 107 17.23 14.77 -11.34
CA ASN A 107 17.75 15.20 -12.64
C ASN A 107 17.62 16.72 -12.90
N LEU A 108 17.08 17.49 -11.95
CA LEU A 108 17.01 18.96 -11.98
C LEU A 108 18.33 19.62 -11.57
#